data_AF-A0A0T6AZC3-F1
#
_entry.id   AF-A0A0T6AZC3-F1
#
_cell.length_a   1.000
_cell.length_b   1.000
_cell.length_c   1.000
_cell.angle_alpha   90.00
_cell.angle_beta   90.00
_cell.angle_gamma   90.00
#
_symmetry.space_group_name_H-M   'P 1'
#
loop_
_entity.id
_entity.type
_entity.pdbx_description
1 polymer ?
#
loop_
_entity_poly.entity_id
_entity_poly.type
_entity_poly.pdbx_seq_one_letter_code
_entity_poly.pdbx_strand_id
1 'polypeptide(L)'
;MLTSLLARRTFTFSVTSMSSAAKAIGWSEVNQLKDDEGVLLIDVREPKELLETGIIPGAINIPVATLEDVLKNLTPEEFLAKYQREKPQRDTPIVFSCRSGNRSTKALDIALNLGYTNLKNYTGGWNDWAKHL
;
A
#
# COMPACT_ATOMS: atom_id res chain seq x y z
N MET A 1 22.42 26.42 -38.08
CA MET A 1 21.37 27.05 -37.25
C MET A 1 20.26 26.03 -37.05
N LEU A 2 20.02 25.60 -35.81
CA LEU A 2 18.70 25.37 -35.18
C LEU A 2 18.93 24.63 -33.85
N THR A 3 18.90 25.40 -32.77
CA THR A 3 18.94 24.93 -31.37
C THR A 3 17.56 24.38 -30.98
N SER A 4 17.44 23.09 -30.63
CA SER A 4 16.20 22.56 -30.05
C SER A 4 16.19 22.80 -28.54
N LEU A 5 15.33 23.72 -28.10
CA LEU A 5 15.09 24.04 -26.72
C LEU A 5 14.22 22.93 -26.08
N LEU A 6 14.81 22.05 -25.27
CA LEU A 6 14.05 21.14 -24.42
C LEU A 6 13.48 21.95 -23.24
N ALA A 7 12.18 22.24 -23.30
CA ALA A 7 11.44 22.83 -22.20
C ALA A 7 11.42 21.85 -21.01
N ARG A 8 12.22 22.12 -19.99
CA ARG A 8 12.12 21.45 -18.69
C ARG A 8 10.76 21.82 -18.09
N ARG A 9 9.83 20.87 -18.06
CA ARG A 9 8.61 20.96 -17.24
C ARG A 9 9.03 20.95 -15.77
N THR A 10 9.17 22.13 -15.18
CA THR A 10 9.32 22.27 -13.74
C THR A 10 7.99 21.95 -13.09
N PHE A 11 7.87 20.74 -12.54
CA PHE A 11 6.75 20.37 -11.69
C PHE A 11 7.00 20.99 -10.31
N THR A 12 6.37 22.13 -10.03
CA THR A 12 6.42 22.75 -8.71
C THR A 12 5.56 21.93 -7.76
N PHE A 13 6.18 21.05 -6.98
CA PHE A 13 5.51 20.40 -5.85
C PHE A 13 5.35 21.44 -4.75
N SER A 14 4.12 21.93 -4.54
CA SER A 14 3.79 22.70 -3.36
C SER A 14 3.80 21.73 -2.18
N VAL A 15 4.81 21.81 -1.33
CA VAL A 15 4.91 21.00 -0.10
C VAL A 15 3.94 21.60 0.91
N THR A 16 2.66 21.27 0.77
CA THR A 16 1.70 21.48 1.86
C THR A 16 1.91 20.35 2.84
N SER A 17 2.53 20.65 3.98
CA SER A 17 2.61 19.74 5.12
C SER A 17 1.20 19.32 5.52
N MET A 18 0.78 18.13 5.10
CA MET A 18 -0.37 17.45 5.65
C MET A 18 0.15 16.30 6.51
N SER A 19 0.05 16.48 7.83
CA SER A 19 -0.02 15.34 8.73
C SER A 19 -1.32 14.60 8.40
N SER A 20 -1.25 13.59 7.53
CA SER A 20 -2.40 12.76 7.25
C SER A 20 -2.47 11.67 8.30
N ALA A 21 -3.45 11.78 9.19
CA ALA A 21 -3.92 10.63 9.94
C ALA A 21 -4.26 9.49 8.95
N ALA A 22 -4.08 8.26 9.42
CA ALA A 22 -4.56 7.06 8.76
C ALA A 22 -6.02 7.21 8.30
N LYS A 23 -6.29 6.98 7.01
CA LYS A 23 -7.64 7.11 6.43
C LYS A 23 -8.33 5.76 6.29
N ALA A 24 -9.51 5.58 6.90
CA ALA A 24 -10.36 4.44 6.59
C ALA A 24 -11.00 4.62 5.20
N ILE A 25 -10.93 3.57 4.36
CA ILE A 25 -11.47 3.59 3.00
C ILE A 25 -12.36 2.37 2.74
N GLY A 26 -13.27 2.48 1.78
CA GLY A 26 -14.18 1.39 1.37
C GLY A 26 -13.87 0.83 -0.02
N TRP A 27 -14.66 -0.14 -0.46
CA TRP A 27 -14.47 -0.85 -1.72
C TRP A 27 -14.23 0.06 -2.94
N SER A 28 -15.04 1.10 -3.11
CA SER A 28 -14.94 1.97 -4.30
C SER A 28 -13.58 2.65 -4.45
N GLU A 29 -12.95 3.04 -3.34
CA GLU A 29 -11.62 3.69 -3.38
C GLU A 29 -10.53 2.63 -3.61
N VAL A 30 -10.63 1.46 -2.99
CA VAL A 30 -9.71 0.35 -3.25
C VAL A 30 -9.78 -0.09 -4.71
N ASN A 31 -10.98 -0.19 -5.30
CA ASN A 31 -11.18 -0.59 -6.68
C ASN A 31 -10.57 0.41 -7.69
N GLN A 32 -10.45 1.69 -7.33
CA GLN A 32 -9.76 2.70 -8.12
C GLN A 32 -8.24 2.62 -7.95
N LEU A 33 -7.76 2.39 -6.72
CA LEU A 33 -6.33 2.40 -6.39
C LEU A 33 -5.61 1.10 -6.72
N LYS A 34 -6.32 -0.02 -6.88
CA LYS A 34 -5.72 -1.35 -7.07
C LYS A 34 -4.79 -1.46 -8.28
N ASP A 35 -5.03 -0.64 -9.32
CA ASP A 35 -4.25 -0.63 -10.56
C ASP A 35 -3.22 0.52 -10.60
N ASP A 36 -3.13 1.34 -9.55
CA ASP A 36 -2.17 2.44 -9.45
C ASP A 36 -0.82 1.91 -8.97
N GLU A 37 0.20 1.95 -9.85
CA GLU A 37 1.55 1.48 -9.54
C GLU A 37 2.21 2.29 -8.40
N GLY A 38 1.79 3.55 -8.21
CA GLY A 38 2.24 4.43 -7.14
C GLY A 38 1.61 4.10 -5.77
N VAL A 39 0.63 3.19 -5.71
CA VAL A 39 0.01 2.74 -4.46
C VAL A 39 0.44 1.30 -4.15
N LEU A 40 0.89 1.08 -2.91
CA LEU A 40 1.18 -0.25 -2.41
C LEU A 40 -0.02 -0.81 -1.65
N LEU A 41 -0.75 -1.71 -2.29
CA LEU A 41 -1.82 -2.47 -1.66
C LEU A 41 -1.24 -3.73 -0.99
N ILE A 42 -1.37 -3.84 0.33
CA ILE A 42 -0.83 -4.95 1.13
C ILE A 42 -1.99 -5.72 1.77
N ASP A 43 -2.14 -6.99 1.40
CA ASP A 43 -3.01 -7.93 2.10
C ASP A 43 -2.23 -8.61 3.24
N VAL A 44 -2.67 -8.37 4.48
CA VAL A 44 -1.99 -8.86 5.69
C VAL A 44 -2.56 -10.17 6.25
N ARG A 45 -3.41 -10.85 5.47
CA ARG A 45 -3.88 -12.21 5.76
C ARG A 45 -2.76 -13.24 5.67
N GLU A 46 -3.01 -14.43 6.21
CA GLU A 46 -2.13 -15.57 6.03
C GLU A 46 -2.21 -16.08 4.58
N PRO A 47 -1.10 -16.59 3.99
CA PRO A 47 -1.10 -17.05 2.59
C PRO A 47 -2.17 -18.11 2.30
N LYS A 48 -2.47 -18.96 3.28
CA LYS A 48 -3.52 -19.98 3.17
C LYS A 48 -4.90 -19.37 2.89
N GLU A 49 -5.24 -18.24 3.52
CA GLU A 49 -6.53 -17.57 3.27
C GLU A 49 -6.62 -17.06 1.83
N LEU A 50 -5.51 -16.59 1.24
CA LEU A 50 -5.45 -16.12 -0.14
C LEU A 50 -5.66 -17.27 -1.13
N LEU A 51 -5.07 -18.45 -0.85
CA LEU A 51 -5.28 -19.66 -1.66
C LEU A 51 -6.73 -20.14 -1.62
N GLU A 52 -7.39 -20.01 -0.46
CA GLU A 52 -8.77 -20.50 -0.26
C GLU A 52 -9.83 -19.53 -0.82
N THR A 53 -9.56 -18.22 -0.76
CA THR A 53 -10.60 -17.22 -1.04
C THR A 53 -10.30 -16.33 -2.25
N GLY A 54 -9.03 -16.18 -2.63
CA GLY A 54 -8.59 -15.27 -3.67
C GLY A 54 -7.84 -14.04 -3.13
N ILE A 55 -7.41 -13.20 -4.07
CA ILE A 55 -6.52 -12.06 -3.85
C ILE A 55 -7.15 -10.82 -4.51
N ILE A 56 -7.04 -9.65 -3.86
CA ILE A 56 -7.44 -8.39 -4.47
C ILE A 56 -6.40 -8.08 -5.57
N PRO A 57 -6.80 -7.81 -6.82
CA PRO A 57 -5.86 -7.49 -7.89
C PRO A 57 -4.88 -6.37 -7.47
N GLY A 58 -3.62 -6.49 -7.85
CA GLY A 58 -2.57 -5.51 -7.49
C GLY A 58 -2.05 -5.60 -6.05
N ALA A 59 -2.68 -6.38 -5.17
CA ALA A 59 -2.21 -6.57 -3.80
C ALA A 59 -0.99 -7.51 -3.73
N ILE A 60 -0.02 -7.16 -2.88
CA ILE A 60 1.02 -8.08 -2.40
C ILE A 60 0.63 -8.65 -1.04
N ASN A 61 1.08 -9.87 -0.73
CA ASN A 61 0.82 -10.50 0.57
C ASN A 61 1.99 -10.31 1.53
N ILE A 62 1.74 -9.65 2.66
CA ILE A 62 2.69 -9.54 3.78
C ILE A 62 1.91 -9.79 5.08
N PRO A 63 1.93 -11.03 5.62
CA PRO A 63 1.19 -11.36 6.83
C PRO A 63 1.55 -10.43 7.99
N VAL A 64 0.55 -10.01 8.77
CA VAL A 64 0.72 -8.99 9.83
C VAL A 64 1.82 -9.35 10.83
N ALA A 65 2.02 -10.65 11.11
CA ALA A 65 3.06 -11.13 12.03
C ALA A 65 4.49 -10.85 11.54
N THR A 66 4.68 -10.67 10.24
CA THR A 66 5.99 -10.43 9.60
C THR A 66 6.13 -9.00 9.07
N LEU A 67 5.06 -8.21 9.10
CA LEU A 67 5.00 -6.90 8.48
C LEU A 67 6.04 -5.93 9.05
N GLU A 68 6.20 -5.88 10.37
CA GLU A 68 7.15 -4.97 11.01
C GLU A 68 8.59 -5.27 10.55
N ASP A 69 9.00 -6.54 10.61
CA ASP A 69 10.31 -7.00 10.18
C ASP A 69 10.56 -6.69 8.69
N VAL A 70 9.58 -6.98 7.83
CA VAL A 70 9.65 -6.71 6.39
C VAL A 70 9.84 -5.22 6.10
N LEU A 71 9.04 -4.35 6.72
CA LEU A 71 9.12 -2.91 6.49
C LEU A 71 10.40 -2.30 7.08
N LYS A 72 10.87 -2.82 8.22
CA LYS A 72 12.03 -2.29 8.94
C LYS A 72 13.37 -2.79 8.39
N ASN A 73 13.49 -4.08 8.10
CA ASN A 73 14.79 -4.75 7.97
C ASN A 73 15.17 -5.14 6.53
N LEU A 74 14.21 -5.42 5.63
CA LEU A 74 14.57 -5.76 4.24
C LEU A 74 15.26 -4.59 3.52
N THR A 75 16.27 -4.85 2.70
CA THR A 75 16.79 -3.83 1.78
C THR A 75 15.80 -3.57 0.63
N PRO A 76 15.95 -2.46 -0.12
CA PRO A 76 15.15 -2.25 -1.33
C PRO A 76 15.25 -3.40 -2.34
N GLU A 77 16.43 -3.98 -2.52
CA GLU A 77 16.69 -5.08 -3.45
C GLU A 77 16.01 -6.38 -2.99
N GLU A 78 16.07 -6.69 -1.70
CA GLU A 78 15.40 -7.88 -1.14
C GLU A 78 13.88 -7.74 -1.22
N PHE A 79 13.35 -6.55 -0.94
CA PHE A 79 11.92 -6.28 -1.05
C PHE A 79 11.45 -6.42 -2.50
N LEU A 80 12.20 -5.86 -3.47
CA LEU A 80 11.92 -5.96 -4.89
C LEU A 80 11.97 -7.43 -5.37
N ALA A 81 13.00 -8.17 -4.98
CA ALA A 81 13.13 -9.58 -5.36
C ALA A 81 11.98 -10.44 -4.81
N LYS A 82 11.53 -10.16 -3.58
CA LYS A 82 10.48 -10.95 -2.91
C LYS A 82 9.07 -10.60 -3.37
N TYR A 83 8.75 -9.31 -3.49
CA TYR A 83 7.39 -8.83 -3.71
C TYR A 83 7.16 -8.28 -5.11
N GLN A 84 8.21 -8.17 -5.94
CA GLN A 84 8.14 -7.58 -7.29
C GLN A 84 7.57 -6.16 -7.29
N ARG A 85 7.83 -5.42 -6.20
CA ARG A 85 7.43 -4.03 -5.97
C ARG A 85 8.59 -3.28 -5.34
N GLU A 86 8.68 -1.98 -5.59
CA GLU A 86 9.66 -1.15 -4.90
C GLU A 86 9.38 -1.11 -3.39
N LYS A 87 10.43 -1.09 -2.57
CA LYS A 87 10.29 -0.89 -1.13
C LYS A 87 9.68 0.48 -0.87
N PRO A 88 8.57 0.59 -0.11
CA PRO A 88 7.90 1.86 0.09
C PRO A 88 8.80 2.83 0.86
N GLN A 89 8.81 4.09 0.41
CA GLN A 89 9.32 5.22 1.18
C GLN A 89 8.28 5.62 2.24
N ARG A 90 8.67 6.52 3.17
CA ARG A 90 7.80 6.90 4.30
C ARG A 90 6.49 7.58 3.87
N ASP A 91 6.51 8.27 2.74
CA ASP A 91 5.38 8.98 2.14
C ASP A 91 4.67 8.18 1.03
N THR A 92 5.18 7.01 0.66
CA THR A 92 4.52 6.12 -0.30
C THR A 92 3.09 5.81 0.16
N PRO A 93 2.06 5.98 -0.69
CA PRO A 93 0.71 5.57 -0.36
C PRO A 93 0.63 4.06 -0.12
N ILE A 94 0.22 3.65 1.08
CA ILE A 94 0.00 2.25 1.43
C ILE A 94 -1.45 2.02 1.82
N VAL A 95 -2.07 0.99 1.23
CA VAL A 95 -3.40 0.52 1.61
C VAL A 95 -3.25 -0.84 2.29
N PHE A 96 -3.68 -0.97 3.53
CA PHE A 96 -3.75 -2.26 4.22
C PHE A 96 -5.14 -2.88 4.07
N SER A 97 -5.18 -4.16 3.72
CA SER A 97 -6.38 -4.99 3.71
C SER A 97 -6.14 -6.26 4.52
N CYS A 98 -7.20 -6.84 5.06
CA CYS A 98 -7.17 -8.18 5.63
C CYS A 98 -8.51 -8.89 5.37
N ARG A 99 -8.94 -9.83 6.22
CA ARG A 99 -10.26 -10.47 6.06
C ARG A 99 -11.43 -9.52 6.37
N SER A 100 -11.36 -8.76 7.47
CA SER A 100 -12.50 -8.03 8.04
C SER A 100 -12.10 -6.76 8.81
N GLY A 101 -10.97 -6.13 8.44
CA GLY A 101 -10.48 -4.88 9.03
C GLY A 101 -9.57 -5.00 10.26
N ASN A 102 -9.74 -6.01 11.13
CA ASN A 102 -9.01 -6.06 12.42
C ASN A 102 -7.48 -6.15 12.29
N ARG A 103 -6.97 -6.99 11.38
CA ARG A 103 -5.51 -7.15 11.17
C ARG A 103 -4.93 -5.99 10.37
N SER A 104 -5.70 -5.40 9.46
CA SER A 104 -5.25 -4.23 8.69
C SER A 104 -5.18 -2.96 9.55
N THR A 105 -6.02 -2.84 10.59
CA THR A 105 -5.84 -1.81 11.63
C THR A 105 -4.51 -2.00 12.39
N LYS A 106 -4.19 -3.24 12.81
CA LYS A 106 -2.90 -3.51 13.47
C LYS A 106 -1.70 -3.22 12.54
N ALA A 107 -1.82 -3.58 11.26
CA ALA A 107 -0.81 -3.29 10.25
C ALA A 107 -0.57 -1.79 10.07
N LEU A 108 -1.65 -1.02 10.11
CA LEU A 108 -1.61 0.43 10.06
C LEU A 108 -0.87 1.01 11.29
N ASP A 109 -1.15 0.52 12.50
CA ASP A 109 -0.46 0.95 13.72
C ASP A 109 1.05 0.63 13.67
N ILE A 110 1.41 -0.56 13.17
CA ILE A 110 2.81 -0.94 12.93
C ILE A 110 3.49 0.06 11.99
N ALA A 111 2.87 0.35 10.84
CA ALA A 111 3.46 1.26 9.86
C ALA A 111 3.55 2.71 10.37
N LEU A 112 2.55 3.18 11.14
CA LEU A 112 2.61 4.49 11.82
C LEU A 112 3.81 4.56 12.78
N ASN A 113 4.01 3.53 13.60
CA ASN A 113 5.13 3.47 14.56
C ASN A 113 6.50 3.40 13.86
N LEU A 114 6.55 2.84 12.65
CA LEU A 114 7.74 2.87 11.81
C LEU A 114 7.94 4.22 11.10
N GLY A 115 6.97 5.14 11.17
CA GLY A 115 7.06 6.49 10.61
C GLY A 115 6.58 6.62 9.17
N TYR A 116 5.72 5.72 8.69
CA TYR A 116 5.01 5.91 7.43
C TYR A 116 3.83 6.87 7.62
N THR A 117 3.58 7.74 6.65
CA THR A 117 2.68 8.90 6.81
C THR A 117 1.46 8.88 5.87
N ASN A 118 1.49 8.10 4.79
CA ASN A 118 0.41 8.05 3.81
C ASN A 118 -0.30 6.69 3.83
N LEU A 119 -1.03 6.44 4.93
CA LEU A 119 -1.61 5.14 5.22
C LEU A 119 -3.13 5.16 5.08
N LYS A 120 -3.66 4.11 4.45
CA LYS A 120 -5.09 3.85 4.32
C LYS A 120 -5.42 2.45 4.84
N ASN A 121 -6.58 2.30 5.47
CA ASN A 121 -7.07 1.01 5.97
C ASN A 121 -8.38 0.66 5.26
N TYR A 122 -8.37 -0.45 4.50
CA TYR A 122 -9.59 -1.01 3.95
C TYR A 122 -10.33 -1.82 5.03
N THR A 123 -11.21 -1.15 5.76
CA THR A 123 -11.86 -1.71 6.96
C THR A 123 -12.85 -2.84 6.64
N GLY A 124 -13.42 -2.84 5.42
CA GLY A 124 -14.26 -3.93 4.92
C GLY A 124 -13.47 -5.22 4.61
N GLY A 125 -12.20 -5.08 4.24
CA GLY A 125 -11.30 -6.17 3.88
C GLY A 125 -11.86 -7.06 2.76
N TRP A 126 -11.35 -8.30 2.71
CA TRP A 126 -11.77 -9.32 1.74
C TRP A 126 -13.28 -9.61 1.81
N ASN A 127 -13.88 -9.63 3.00
CA ASN A 127 -15.32 -9.89 3.15
C ASN A 127 -16.17 -8.85 2.42
N ASP A 128 -15.71 -7.61 2.33
CA ASP A 128 -16.36 -6.56 1.56
C ASP A 128 -16.05 -6.71 0.07
N TRP A 129 -14.77 -6.90 -0.29
CA TRP A 129 -14.33 -7.14 -1.67
C TRP A 129 -15.11 -8.28 -2.36
N ALA A 130 -15.27 -9.40 -1.67
CA ALA A 130 -15.93 -10.59 -2.19
C ALA A 130 -17.41 -10.39 -2.57
N LYS A 131 -18.06 -9.33 -2.07
CA LYS A 131 -19.44 -8.99 -2.44
C LYS A 131 -19.56 -8.35 -3.82
N HIS A 132 -18.42 -7.95 -4.40
CA HIS A 132 -18.32 -7.23 -5.66
C HIS A 132 -17.58 -8.03 -6.76
N LEU A 133 -17.35 -9.32 -6.53
CA LEU A 133 -16.76 -10.25 -7.51
C LEU A 133 -17.76 -10.66 -8.59
#